data_AF-G5QGC3-F1
#
_entry.id   AF-G5QGC3-F1
#
_cell.length_a   1.000
_cell.length_b   1.000
_cell.length_c   1.000
_cell.angle_alpha   90.00
_cell.angle_beta   90.00
_cell.angle_gamma   90.00
#
_symmetry.space_group_name_H-M   'P 1'
#
loop_
_entity.id
_entity.type
_entity.pdbx_description
1 polymer ?
#
loop_
_entity_poly.entity_id
_entity_poly.type
_entity_poly.pdbx_seq_one_letter_code
_entity_poly.pdbx_strand_id
1 'polypeptide(L)'
;MYARVQAAAVHTLYGYIDYLARNMLPDMCDEDWLYRHARIKRCPRKDAVAAAGYVRWDGISGTPTLPAGTQIQRDDQVTFTTLQTVKASGGLLRVPVIADVAGTAGNTDDGTALRLGTPITGIPSTGYADTLTGGDDTEELETWRA
;
A
#
# COMPACT_ATOMS: atom_id res chain seq x y z
N MET A 1 -50.44 -23.21 5.72
CA MET A 1 -49.62 -22.67 4.62
C MET A 1 -49.49 -21.14 4.71
N TYR A 2 -50.59 -20.39 4.72
CA TYR A 2 -50.59 -18.91 4.77
C TYR A 2 -49.82 -18.30 5.95
N ALA A 3 -49.97 -18.82 7.17
CA ALA A 3 -49.26 -18.30 8.34
C ALA A 3 -47.72 -18.40 8.22
N ARG A 4 -47.20 -19.45 7.56
CA ARG A 4 -45.75 -19.60 7.33
C ARG A 4 -45.24 -18.60 6.29
N VAL A 5 -46.02 -18.35 5.24
CA VAL A 5 -45.70 -17.37 4.20
C VAL A 5 -45.71 -15.95 4.78
N GLN A 6 -46.72 -15.62 5.60
CA GLN A 6 -46.79 -14.33 6.29
C GLN A 6 -45.65 -14.15 7.29
N ALA A 7 -45.34 -15.16 8.09
CA ALA A 7 -44.21 -15.11 9.02
C ALA A 7 -42.88 -14.88 8.30
N ALA A 8 -42.65 -15.56 7.16
CA ALA A 8 -41.44 -15.36 6.36
C ALA A 8 -41.37 -13.92 5.79
N ALA A 9 -42.46 -13.40 5.24
CA ALA A 9 -42.50 -12.03 4.69
C ALA A 9 -42.23 -10.97 5.77
N VAL A 10 -42.86 -11.12 6.94
CA VAL A 10 -42.70 -10.19 8.07
C VAL A 10 -41.30 -10.27 8.67
N HIS A 11 -40.73 -11.47 8.78
CA HIS A 11 -39.36 -11.65 9.25
C HIS A 11 -38.34 -10.95 8.35
N THR A 12 -38.44 -11.13 7.03
CA THR A 12 -37.56 -10.46 6.08
C THR A 12 -37.73 -8.94 6.12
N LEU A 13 -38.97 -8.45 6.23
CA LEU A 13 -39.24 -7.00 6.33
C LEU A 13 -38.62 -6.39 7.59
N TYR A 14 -38.83 -7.01 8.76
CA TYR A 14 -38.24 -6.51 10.01
C TYR A 14 -36.72 -6.62 10.01
N GLY A 15 -36.15 -7.69 9.44
CA GLY A 15 -34.71 -7.81 9.26
C GLY A 15 -34.13 -6.66 8.41
N TYR A 16 -34.84 -6.27 7.35
CA TYR A 16 -34.42 -5.14 6.53
C TYR A 16 -34.57 -3.78 7.25
N ILE A 17 -35.63 -3.59 8.03
CA ILE A 17 -35.82 -2.36 8.83
C ILE A 17 -34.72 -2.25 9.89
N ASP A 18 -34.38 -3.35 10.57
CA ASP A 18 -33.29 -3.40 11.56
C ASP A 18 -31.94 -3.08 10.92
N TYR A 19 -31.65 -3.66 9.75
CA TYR A 19 -30.47 -3.34 8.96
C TYR A 19 -30.37 -1.84 8.62
N LEU A 20 -31.48 -1.23 8.17
CA LEU A 20 -31.52 0.21 7.90
C LEU A 20 -31.32 1.02 9.17
N ALA A 21 -31.99 0.67 10.26
CA ALA A 21 -31.91 1.38 11.54
C ALA A 21 -30.47 1.39 12.08
N ARG A 22 -29.76 0.26 11.99
CA ARG A 22 -28.35 0.16 12.38
C ARG A 22 -27.43 1.03 11.52
N ASN A 23 -27.76 1.22 10.25
CA ASN A 23 -26.97 1.99 9.29
C ASN A 23 -27.30 3.50 9.25
N MET A 24 -28.38 3.94 9.93
CA MET A 24 -28.82 5.34 9.92
C MET A 24 -27.78 6.30 10.48
N LEU A 25 -26.98 5.86 11.45
CA LEU A 25 -25.96 6.66 12.13
C LEU A 25 -24.56 6.09 11.90
N PRO A 26 -23.51 6.93 11.88
CA PRO A 26 -22.16 6.51 11.51
C PRO A 26 -21.50 5.55 12.51
N ASP A 27 -21.95 5.54 13.77
CA ASP A 27 -21.35 4.79 14.89
C ASP A 27 -21.57 3.27 14.82
N MET A 28 -22.64 2.81 14.17
CA MET A 28 -22.94 1.37 14.02
C MET A 28 -23.08 0.90 12.58
N CYS A 29 -22.97 1.83 11.62
CA CYS A 29 -23.15 1.52 10.21
C CYS A 29 -22.02 0.66 9.65
N ASP A 30 -22.37 -0.12 8.64
CA ASP A 30 -21.44 -0.87 7.84
C ASP A 30 -20.54 0.06 7.03
N GLU A 31 -19.40 -0.44 6.59
CA GLU A 31 -18.36 0.35 5.91
C GLU A 31 -18.88 1.14 4.70
N ASP A 32 -19.74 0.54 3.87
CA ASP A 32 -20.34 1.21 2.71
C ASP A 32 -21.17 2.44 3.08
N TRP A 33 -21.93 2.36 4.18
CA TRP A 33 -22.69 3.49 4.70
C TRP A 33 -21.79 4.52 5.37
N LEU A 34 -20.70 4.07 6.00
CA LEU A 34 -19.70 4.97 6.57
C LEU A 34 -19.05 5.83 5.48
N TYR A 35 -18.73 5.27 4.30
CA TYR A 35 -18.27 6.07 3.15
C TYR A 35 -19.29 7.14 2.72
N ARG A 36 -20.59 6.84 2.80
CA ARG A 36 -21.63 7.85 2.50
C ARG A 36 -21.66 8.95 3.55
N HIS A 37 -21.65 8.58 4.83
CA HIS A 37 -21.61 9.54 5.95
C HIS A 37 -20.35 10.41 5.91
N ALA A 38 -19.19 9.81 5.64
CA ALA A 38 -17.91 10.48 5.44
C ALA A 38 -17.95 11.51 4.32
N ARG A 39 -18.57 11.19 3.17
CA ARG A 39 -18.75 12.17 2.08
C ARG A 39 -19.61 13.35 2.49
N ILE A 40 -20.68 13.11 3.25
CA ILE A 40 -21.55 14.17 3.79
C ILE A 40 -20.77 15.07 4.76
N LYS A 41 -19.98 14.45 5.65
CA LYS A 41 -19.17 15.15 6.66
C LYS A 41 -17.84 15.69 6.13
N ARG A 42 -17.48 15.42 4.87
CA ARG A 42 -16.17 15.75 4.25
C ARG A 42 -14.97 15.16 5.02
N CYS A 43 -15.13 13.94 5.55
CA CYS A 43 -14.10 13.20 6.26
C CYS A 43 -13.79 11.88 5.53
N PRO A 44 -13.15 11.92 4.34
CA PRO A 44 -12.79 10.70 3.62
C PRO A 44 -11.77 9.88 4.42
N ARG A 45 -11.85 8.54 4.29
CA ARG A 45 -10.85 7.62 4.84
C ARG A 45 -9.50 7.89 4.20
N LYS A 46 -8.41 7.82 4.96
CA LYS A 46 -7.07 7.90 4.37
C LYS A 46 -6.74 6.60 3.64
N ASP A 47 -6.40 6.72 2.37
CA ASP A 47 -5.89 5.61 1.55
C ASP A 47 -4.47 5.23 1.99
N ALA A 48 -4.08 3.99 1.70
CA ALA A 48 -2.70 3.54 1.89
C ALA A 48 -1.73 4.37 1.04
N VAL A 49 -0.54 4.64 1.59
CA VAL A 49 0.55 5.35 0.94
C VAL A 49 1.72 4.41 0.74
N ALA A 50 2.35 4.45 -0.44
CA ALA A 50 3.53 3.64 -0.73
C ALA A 50 4.79 4.24 -0.12
N ALA A 51 5.63 3.38 0.47
CA ALA A 51 6.95 3.78 0.94
C ALA A 51 7.82 4.21 -0.24
N ALA A 52 8.59 5.26 -0.04
CA ALA A 52 9.54 5.77 -1.01
C ALA A 52 10.88 6.06 -0.34
N GLY A 53 11.94 6.05 -1.14
CA GLY A 53 13.29 6.29 -0.67
C GLY A 53 14.31 6.03 -1.74
N TYR A 54 15.51 5.65 -1.33
CA TYR A 54 16.60 5.35 -2.25
C TYR A 54 17.15 3.95 -2.03
N VAL A 55 17.69 3.36 -3.09
CA VAL A 55 18.54 2.15 -3.02
C VAL A 55 19.93 2.53 -3.49
N ARG A 56 20.95 2.09 -2.74
CA ARG A 56 22.35 2.35 -3.02
C ARG A 56 23.13 1.08 -3.34
N TRP A 57 24.09 1.23 -4.24
CA TRP A 57 25.14 0.25 -4.51
C TRP A 57 26.48 0.95 -4.40
N ASP A 58 27.34 0.40 -3.54
CA ASP A 58 28.69 0.90 -3.29
C ASP A 58 29.72 0.08 -4.06
N GLY A 59 30.89 0.66 -4.31
CA GLY A 59 32.01 -0.02 -4.97
C GLY A 59 31.77 -0.38 -6.43
N ILE A 60 30.87 0.33 -7.12
CA ILE A 60 30.59 0.09 -8.54
C ILE A 60 31.79 0.51 -9.39
N SER A 61 32.31 -0.42 -10.19
CA SER A 61 33.32 -0.12 -11.19
C SER A 61 32.70 0.50 -12.45
N GLY A 62 33.32 1.55 -12.97
CA GLY A 62 32.88 2.20 -14.21
C GLY A 62 31.64 3.08 -14.00
N THR A 63 30.82 3.21 -15.04
CA THR A 63 29.62 4.07 -15.02
C THR A 63 28.39 3.38 -15.61
N PRO A 64 27.97 2.21 -15.09
CA PRO A 64 26.74 1.56 -15.52
C PRO A 64 25.51 2.43 -15.25
N THR A 65 24.44 2.19 -16.00
CA THR A 65 23.18 2.93 -15.89
C THR A 65 22.06 1.98 -15.49
N LEU A 66 21.34 2.34 -14.42
CA LEU A 66 20.11 1.68 -14.00
C LEU A 66 18.92 2.44 -14.62
N PRO A 67 18.09 1.82 -15.49
CA PRO A 67 16.95 2.50 -16.08
C PRO A 67 15.80 2.66 -15.06
N ALA A 68 14.97 3.67 -15.27
CA ALA A 68 13.66 3.78 -14.62
C ALA A 68 12.78 2.56 -14.97
N GLY A 69 11.86 2.21 -14.09
CA GLY A 69 10.97 1.06 -14.27
C GLY A 69 11.64 -0.30 -13.99
N THR A 70 12.85 -0.31 -13.43
CA THR A 70 13.51 -1.55 -13.02
C THR A 70 12.91 -2.03 -11.70
N GLN A 71 12.48 -3.29 -11.66
CA GLN A 71 11.98 -3.91 -10.44
C GLN A 71 13.12 -4.40 -9.56
N ILE A 72 12.99 -4.10 -8.27
CA ILE A 72 13.88 -4.50 -7.18
C ILE A 72 13.02 -5.23 -6.15
N GLN A 73 13.55 -6.29 -5.54
CA GLN A 73 12.81 -7.15 -4.63
C GLN A 73 13.59 -7.36 -3.32
N ARG A 74 12.88 -7.29 -2.19
CA ARG A 74 13.37 -7.67 -0.87
C ARG A 74 13.17 -9.16 -0.63
N ASP A 75 13.92 -9.74 0.31
CA ASP A 75 13.88 -11.19 0.57
C ASP A 75 12.49 -11.72 0.96
N ASP A 76 11.61 -10.88 1.52
CA ASP A 76 10.21 -11.19 1.87
C ASP A 76 9.21 -11.01 0.72
N GLN A 77 9.70 -10.89 -0.52
CA GLN A 77 8.94 -10.68 -1.75
C GLN A 77 8.31 -9.30 -1.92
N VAL A 78 8.55 -8.33 -1.04
CA VAL A 78 8.14 -6.94 -1.29
C VAL A 78 8.94 -6.37 -2.46
N THR A 79 8.23 -5.78 -3.42
CA THR A 79 8.83 -5.24 -4.64
C THR A 79 8.77 -3.71 -4.69
N PHE A 80 9.77 -3.15 -5.35
CA PHE A 80 9.98 -1.73 -5.52
C PHE A 80 10.33 -1.44 -6.97
N THR A 81 9.88 -0.31 -7.49
CA THR A 81 10.18 0.14 -8.85
C THR A 81 11.03 1.40 -8.83
N THR A 82 12.07 1.44 -9.68
CA THR A 82 12.91 2.64 -9.84
C THR A 82 12.15 3.76 -10.54
N LEU A 83 12.22 4.96 -9.98
CA LEU A 83 11.49 6.13 -10.50
C LEU A 83 12.25 6.87 -11.60
N GLN A 84 13.58 6.74 -11.63
CA GLN A 84 14.44 7.50 -12.52
C GLN A 84 15.59 6.65 -13.05
N THR A 85 16.01 6.96 -14.27
CA THR A 85 17.24 6.40 -14.84
C THR A 85 18.42 7.10 -14.20
N VAL A 86 19.29 6.36 -13.52
CA VAL A 86 20.46 6.90 -12.83
C VAL A 86 21.72 6.19 -13.31
N LYS A 87 22.77 6.99 -13.55
CA LYS A 87 24.10 6.49 -13.93
C LYS A 87 25.02 6.53 -12.71
N ALA A 88 25.77 5.45 -12.49
CA ALA A 88 26.73 5.37 -11.41
C ALA A 88 27.85 6.42 -11.58
N SER A 89 28.29 7.02 -10.48
CA SER A 89 29.35 8.03 -10.45
C SER A 89 30.15 7.91 -9.16
N GLY A 90 31.48 8.03 -9.26
CA GLY A 90 32.36 7.99 -8.08
C GLY A 90 32.29 6.68 -7.28
N GLY A 91 31.94 5.57 -7.91
CA GLY A 91 31.78 4.27 -7.24
C GLY A 91 30.45 4.07 -6.54
N LEU A 92 29.54 5.06 -6.59
CA LEU A 92 28.22 5.02 -5.98
C LEU A 92 27.13 5.08 -7.05
N LEU A 93 26.11 4.25 -6.88
CA LEU A 93 24.84 4.37 -7.60
C LEU A 93 23.71 4.46 -6.58
N ARG A 94 22.99 5.56 -6.58
CA ARG A 94 21.87 5.82 -5.67
C ARG A 94 20.62 6.15 -6.48
N VAL A 95 19.60 5.30 -6.40
CA VAL A 95 18.42 5.38 -7.27
C VAL A 95 17.15 5.57 -6.45
N PRO A 96 16.29 6.56 -6.78
CA PRO A 96 15.01 6.71 -6.12
C PRO A 96 14.07 5.55 -6.50
N VAL A 97 13.39 5.00 -5.51
CA VAL A 97 12.45 3.89 -5.67
C VAL A 97 11.16 4.17 -4.92
N ILE A 98 10.09 3.50 -5.34
CA ILE A 98 8.80 3.45 -4.65
C ILE A 98 8.37 1.99 -4.49
N ALA A 99 7.72 1.65 -3.38
CA ALA A 99 7.11 0.35 -3.19
C ALA A 99 5.96 0.15 -4.17
N ASP A 100 5.87 -1.04 -4.78
CA ASP A 100 4.81 -1.35 -5.75
C ASP A 100 3.44 -1.49 -5.08
N VAL A 101 3.44 -1.91 -3.81
CA VAL A 101 2.24 -2.04 -2.97
C VAL A 101 2.28 -0.94 -1.91
N ALA A 102 1.20 -0.16 -1.82
CA ALA A 102 1.02 0.84 -0.78
C ALA A 102 0.80 0.17 0.59
N GLY A 103 1.32 0.77 1.66
CA GLY A 103 1.22 0.23 3.02
C GLY A 103 2.52 0.32 3.81
N THR A 104 2.43 0.02 5.11
CA THR A 104 3.58 0.03 6.03
C THR A 104 4.60 -1.06 5.71
N ALA A 105 4.17 -2.15 5.07
CA ALA A 105 5.01 -3.26 4.65
C ALA A 105 6.15 -2.84 3.70
N GLY A 106 5.98 -1.75 2.94
CA GLY A 106 7.00 -1.20 2.05
C GLY A 106 8.15 -0.49 2.78
N ASN A 107 7.96 -0.11 4.05
CA ASN A 107 9.00 0.54 4.83
C ASN A 107 10.19 -0.42 5.00
N THR A 108 11.40 0.11 4.82
CA THR A 108 12.62 -0.68 4.79
C THR A 108 13.74 0.09 5.47
N ASP A 109 14.36 -0.51 6.49
CA ASP A 109 15.47 0.10 7.21
C ASP A 109 16.73 0.21 6.35
N ASP A 110 17.59 1.16 6.69
CA ASP A 110 18.90 1.32 6.08
C ASP A 110 19.72 0.02 6.11
N GLY A 111 20.43 -0.27 5.02
CA GLY A 111 21.28 -1.44 4.93
C GLY A 111 20.53 -2.76 4.68
N THR A 112 19.20 -2.74 4.55
CA THR A 112 18.46 -3.94 4.13
C THR A 112 18.83 -4.32 2.70
N ALA A 113 19.18 -5.59 2.48
CA ALA A 113 19.52 -6.10 1.16
C ALA A 113 18.29 -6.16 0.24
N LEU A 114 18.47 -5.67 -0.99
CA LEU A 114 17.49 -5.63 -2.05
C LEU A 114 18.12 -6.19 -3.33
N ARG A 115 17.38 -7.01 -4.09
CA ARG A 115 17.87 -7.71 -5.28
C ARG A 115 17.23 -7.18 -6.54
N LEU A 116 18.02 -7.00 -7.60
CA LEU A 116 17.51 -6.66 -8.92
C LEU A 116 16.70 -7.84 -9.49
N GLY A 117 15.45 -7.58 -9.88
CA GLY A 117 14.60 -8.59 -10.53
C GLY A 117 15.09 -8.95 -11.93
N THR A 118 15.70 -7.99 -12.62
CA THR A 118 16.41 -8.23 -13.89
C THR A 118 17.88 -7.85 -13.74
N PRO A 119 18.83 -8.76 -14.00
CA PRO A 119 20.26 -8.45 -13.96
C PRO A 119 20.63 -7.32 -14.94
N ILE A 120 21.43 -6.36 -14.48
CA ILE A 120 21.91 -5.25 -15.31
C ILE A 120 23.44 -5.28 -15.33
N THR A 121 24.00 -5.26 -16.55
CA THR A 121 25.45 -5.37 -16.76
C THR A 121 26.21 -4.29 -16.00
N GLY A 122 27.20 -4.70 -15.21
CA GLY A 122 28.06 -3.80 -14.43
C GLY A 122 27.49 -3.37 -13.09
N ILE A 123 26.28 -3.80 -12.72
CA ILE A 123 25.67 -3.53 -11.40
C ILE A 123 25.54 -4.85 -10.65
N PRO A 124 26.05 -4.97 -9.41
CA PRO A 124 25.79 -6.14 -8.58
C PRO A 124 24.30 -6.37 -8.37
N SER A 125 23.86 -7.63 -8.36
CA SER A 125 22.43 -7.95 -8.18
C SER A 125 21.90 -7.46 -6.84
N THR A 126 22.74 -7.45 -5.80
CA THR A 126 22.37 -6.97 -4.46
C THR A 126 22.76 -5.50 -4.29
N GLY A 127 21.78 -4.68 -3.95
CA GLY A 127 21.95 -3.32 -3.41
C GLY A 127 21.40 -3.24 -2.00
N TYR A 128 21.52 -2.07 -1.39
CA TYR A 128 21.06 -1.81 -0.03
C TYR A 128 20.09 -0.65 0.01
N ALA A 129 19.02 -0.77 0.78
CA ALA A 129 18.12 0.33 1.06
C ALA A 129 18.89 1.47 1.76
N ASP A 130 18.61 2.71 1.35
CA ASP A 130 19.04 3.95 1.99
C ASP A 130 17.85 4.57 2.74
N THR A 131 17.24 3.74 3.60
CA THR A 131 15.94 3.90 4.26
C THR A 131 14.77 4.21 3.29
N LEU A 132 13.73 3.37 3.28
CA LEU A 132 12.48 3.64 2.60
C LEU A 132 11.39 3.86 3.66
N THR A 133 10.74 5.02 3.61
CA THR A 133 9.76 5.44 4.61
C THR A 133 8.54 6.11 3.96
N GLY A 134 7.56 6.50 4.78
CA GLY A 134 6.34 7.15 4.31
C GLY A 134 5.28 6.16 3.83
N GLY A 135 5.55 4.86 3.91
CA GLY A 135 4.54 3.83 3.71
C GLY A 135 3.60 3.80 4.91
N ASP A 136 2.31 3.91 4.66
CA ASP A 136 1.26 3.87 5.67
C ASP A 136 0.07 3.08 5.15
N ASP A 137 -0.60 2.33 6.01
CA ASP A 137 -1.73 1.49 5.62
C ASP A 137 -3.00 2.32 5.49
N THR A 138 -4.00 1.78 4.80
CA THR A 138 -5.33 2.39 4.79
C THR A 138 -5.82 2.50 6.23
N GLU A 139 -6.31 3.68 6.60
CA GLU A 139 -6.75 4.00 7.97
C GLU A 139 -7.68 2.91 8.51
N GLU A 140 -7.48 2.44 9.73
CA GLU A 140 -8.29 1.36 10.28
C GLU A 140 -9.78 1.78 10.43
N LEU A 141 -10.71 0.84 10.22
CA LEU A 141 -12.13 1.16 10.06
C LEU A 141 -12.73 1.81 11.32
N GLU A 142 -12.45 1.26 12.50
CA GLU A 142 -12.96 1.82 13.76
C GLU A 142 -12.29 3.15 14.10
N THR A 143 -11.00 3.28 13.80
CA THR A 143 -10.25 4.53 13.95
C THR A 143 -10.82 5.64 13.07
N TRP A 144 -11.22 5.32 11.84
CA TRP A 144 -11.88 6.27 10.95
C TRP A 144 -13.32 6.58 11.36
N ARG A 145 -14.01 5.63 12.01
CA ARG A 145 -15.40 5.80 12.48
C ARG A 145 -15.51 6.74 13.70
N ALA A 146 -14.50 6.73 14.58
CA ALA A 146 -14.46 7.51 15.82
C ALA A 146 -14.54 9.02 15.58
#